data_AF-A0A944MZY9-F1
#
_entry.id   AF-A0A944MZY9-F1
#
_cell.length_a   1.000
_cell.length_b   1.000
_cell.length_c   1.000
_cell.angle_alpha   90.00
_cell.angle_beta   90.00
_cell.angle_gamma   90.00
#
_symmetry.space_group_name_H-M   'P 1'
#
loop_
_entity.id
_entity.type
_entity.pdbx_description
1 polymer ?
#
loop_
_entity_poly.entity_id
_entity_poly.type
_entity_poly.pdbx_seq_one_letter_code
_entity_poly.pdbx_strand_id
1 'polypeptide(L)' 'MTVVGLIGKIGAGKTTVARLLGQYGATVIDADALTHDALKEGAVQERIRDRFGSSV' A
#
# COMPACT_ATOMS: atom_id res chain seq x y z
N MET A 1 16.67 -6.72 -11.38
CA MET A 1 16.01 -6.68 -10.06
C MET A 1 14.75 -7.53 -10.15
N THR A 2 14.55 -8.46 -9.22
CA THR A 2 13.36 -9.32 -9.20
C THR A 2 12.30 -8.67 -8.33
N VAL A 3 11.07 -8.56 -8.83
CA VAL A 3 9.92 -8.02 -8.09
C VAL A 3 8.94 -9.16 -7.82
N VAL A 4 8.52 -9.28 -6.56
CA VAL A 4 7.61 -10.36 -6.12
C VAL A 4 6.40 -9.72 -5.45
N GLY A 5 5.20 -10.04 -5.95
CA GLY A 5 3.94 -9.60 -5.34
C GLY A 5 3.52 -10.54 -4.21
N LEU A 6 3.40 -10.00 -2.99
CA LEU A 6 2.90 -10.74 -1.83
C LEU A 6 1.40 -10.48 -1.64
N ILE A 7 0.57 -11.46 -2.01
CA ILE A 7 -0.89 -11.38 -1.91
C ILE A 7 -1.46 -12.44 -0.96
N GLY A 8 -2.72 -12.25 -0.53
CA GLY A 8 -3.39 -13.13 0.42
C GLY A 8 -4.57 -12.46 1.12
N LYS A 9 -5.47 -13.27 1.70
CA LYS A 9 -6.67 -12.80 2.40
C LYS A 9 -6.31 -11.97 3.66
N ILE A 10 -7.29 -11.25 4.20
CA ILE A 10 -7.18 -10.61 5.53
C ILE A 10 -6.91 -11.71 6.57
N GLY A 11 -5.98 -11.46 7.49
CA GLY A 11 -5.58 -12.45 8.50
C GLY A 11 -4.62 -13.56 8.01
N ALA A 12 -4.26 -13.60 6.72
CA ALA A 12 -3.39 -14.65 6.17
C ALA A 12 -1.88 -14.51 6.52
N GLY A 13 -1.50 -13.55 7.37
CA GLY A 13 -0.11 -13.38 7.81
C GLY A 13 0.83 -12.70 6.80
N LYS A 14 0.31 -11.99 5.79
CA LYS A 14 1.13 -11.28 4.78
C LYS A 14 2.18 -10.37 5.42
N THR A 15 1.78 -9.54 6.39
CA THR A 15 2.70 -8.62 7.10
C THR A 15 3.83 -9.38 7.78
N THR A 16 3.56 -10.57 8.34
CA THR A 16 4.59 -11.44 8.92
C THR A 16 5.57 -11.92 7.86
N VAL A 17 5.08 -12.40 6.71
CA VAL A 17 5.94 -12.85 5.60
C VAL A 17 6.75 -11.70 5.02
N ALA A 18 6.15 -10.52 4.81
CA ALA A 18 6.86 -9.34 4.31
C ALA A 18 8.00 -8.95 5.26
N ARG A 19 7.76 -8.94 6.59
CA ARG A 19 8.80 -8.67 7.58
C ARG A 19 9.93 -9.69 7.54
N LEU A 20 9.61 -10.98 7.41
CA LEU A 20 10.63 -12.03 7.29
C LEU A 20 11.47 -11.84 6.03
N LEU A 21 10.84 -11.56 4.87
CA LEU A 21 11.57 -11.24 3.63
C LEU A 21 12.50 -10.04 3.82
N GLY A 22 12.05 -9.00 4.53
CA GLY A 22 12.89 -7.85 4.90
C GLY A 22 14.10 -8.24 5.74
N GLN A 23 13.93 -9.13 6.72
CA GLN A 23 15.04 -9.66 7.53
C GLN A 23 16.05 -10.46 6.71
N TYR A 24 15.63 -11.08 5.61
CA TYR A 24 16.51 -11.76 4.66
C TYR A 24 17.10 -10.83 3.58
N GLY A 25 16.92 -9.50 3.71
CA GLY A 25 17.54 -8.51 2.84
C GLY A 25 16.66 -8.04 1.67
N ALA A 26 15.39 -8.46 1.61
CA ALA A 26 14.48 -7.90 0.61
C ALA A 26 14.08 -6.46 0.97
N THR A 27 14.02 -5.59 -0.02
CA THR A 27 13.32 -4.31 0.15
C THR A 27 11.82 -4.57 0.15
N VAL A 28 11.14 -4.24 1.26
CA VAL A 28 9.69 -4.39 1.39
C VAL A 28 9.01 -3.09 0.96
N ILE A 29 8.08 -3.20 0.02
CA ILE A 29 7.21 -2.10 -0.41
C ILE A 29 5.80 -2.43 0.07
N ASP A 30 5.29 -1.67 1.04
CA ASP A 30 3.94 -1.84 1.58
C ASP A 30 2.95 -0.94 0.83
N ALA A 31 2.08 -1.56 0.02
CA ALA A 31 1.10 -0.83 -0.77
C ALA A 31 0.00 -0.17 0.08
N ASP A 32 -0.38 -0.76 1.22
CA ASP A 32 -1.43 -0.22 2.08
C ASP A 32 -0.93 1.06 2.77
N ALA A 33 0.31 1.03 3.27
CA ALA A 33 0.95 2.20 3.87
C ALA A 33 1.12 3.35 2.84
N LEU A 34 1.64 3.03 1.66
CA LEU A 34 1.81 4.02 0.57
C LEU A 34 0.49 4.63 0.13
N THR A 35 -0.58 3.82 0.05
CA THR A 35 -1.91 4.34 -0.30
C THR A 35 -2.42 5.28 0.78
N HIS A 36 -2.27 4.93 2.06
CA HIS A 36 -2.68 5.79 3.16
C HIS A 36 -1.96 7.14 3.17
N ASP A 37 -0.67 7.16 2.84
CA ASP A 37 0.10 8.39 2.73
C ASP A 37 -0.28 9.21 1.49
N ALA A 38 -0.45 8.57 0.33
CA ALA A 38 -0.89 9.24 -0.88
C ALA A 38 -2.26 9.93 -0.70
N LEU A 39 -3.17 9.33 0.08
CA LEU A 39 -4.49 9.92 0.38
C LEU A 39 -4.42 11.20 1.24
N LYS A 40 -3.27 11.51 1.84
CA LYS A 40 -3.08 12.77 2.58
C LYS A 40 -2.66 13.92 1.66
N GLU A 41 -2.25 13.64 0.43
CA GLU A 41 -1.84 14.65 -0.52
C GLU A 41 -3.06 15.40 -1.08
N GLY A 42 -3.06 16.73 -0.98
CA GLY A 42 -4.17 17.56 -1.44
C GLY A 42 -4.54 17.31 -2.91
N ALA A 43 -3.55 17.18 -3.79
CA ALA A 43 -3.76 16.88 -5.21
C ALA A 43 -4.36 15.48 -5.47
N VAL A 44 -4.16 14.52 -4.57
CA VAL A 44 -4.83 13.20 -4.65
C VAL A 44 -6.28 13.34 -4.18
N GLN A 45 -6.53 14.05 -3.09
CA GLN A 45 -7.89 14.30 -2.59
C GLN A 45 -8.74 15.09 -3.58
N GLU A 46 -8.18 16.12 -4.21
CA GLU A 46 -8.86 16.89 -5.26
C GLU A 46 -9.27 16.00 -6.43
N ARG A 47 -8.35 15.16 -6.93
CA ARG A 47 -8.67 14.20 -7.99
C ARG A 47 -9.76 13.20 -7.61
N ILE A 48 -9.80 12.78 -6.35
CA ILE A 48 -10.87 11.91 -5.83
C ILE A 48 -12.21 12.67 -5.82
N ARG A 49 -12.24 13.90 -5.33
CA ARG A 49 -13.46 14.74 -5.32
C ARG A 49 -13.96 15.09 -6.71
N ASP A 50 -13.06 15.38 -7.65
CA ASP A 50 -13.41 15.63 -9.06
C ASP A 50 -14.10 14.42 -9.68
N ARG A 51 -13.68 13.21 -9.28
CA ARG A 51 -14.23 11.95 -9.81
C ARG A 51 -15.51 11.51 -9.13
N PHE A 52 -15.60 11.64 -7.80
CA PHE A 52 -16.65 11.02 -6.99
C PHE A 52 -17.59 12.02 -6.32
N GLY A 53 -17.30 13.33 -6.41
CA GLY A 53 -18.07 14.40 -5.79
C GLY A 53 -17.42 14.93 -4.51
N SER A 54 -17.77 16.17 -4.13
CA SER A 54 -17.19 16.89 -3.00
C SER A 54 -17.59 16.37 -1.62
N SER A 55 -18.54 15.42 -1.56
CA SER A 55 -18.97 14.76 -0.31
C SER A 55 -18.06 13.60 0.12
N VAL A 56 -17.03 13.29 -0.69
CA VAL A 56 -16.00 12.28 -0.42
C VAL A 56 -14.72 12.95 0.10
#